data_AF-A0A8T3PMJ8-F1
#
_entry.id   AF-A0A8T3PMJ8-F1
#
_cell.length_a   1.000
_cell.length_b   1.000
_cell.length_c   1.000
_cell.angle_alpha   90.00
_cell.angle_beta   90.00
_cell.angle_gamma   90.00
#
_symmetry.space_group_name_H-M   'P 1'
#
loop_
_entity.id
_entity.type
_entity.pdbx_description
1 polymer ?
#
loop_
_entity_poly.entity_id
_entity_poly.type
_entity_poly.pdbx_seq_one_letter_code
_entity_poly.pdbx_strand_id
1 'polypeptide(L)'
;MTVESFFELYAAIFGWQQYNQLWDILTGTGLAYLPFLIILLLNIIGPITSQETRDAATTSVKRMEVDLFIAFTVVVLAAAPAIDLNASVLTYKKPCDTISGPAGTFAPGSTRTTFDAVFSEVIATSAQVPVWWWGIMAISSGINREAIAHIGCPPDLSGFQMEIARTRIQDPQLLNEVNKFVRYCYRPARARFEREQPDVAAILTEQGPEDLEWIGSHALLDTTGYYDNPHFRPREGIRGWPLDRTRDTEYPDPLPPDLDPAHIGRPVCNDWRTNPERGLRGKLLGVIEPGVLGTGLSLRSEFVIFEGSLTEEKVEDALLKSTLGGWQQDLTLLRFPAARLWPDPAVRPDTCHGTIEPLAGTEVAAAPETPPAAFQNSMDQRPSRAAPAPLSVGPPEPPEPAVGSPDPPAAVGRGPLPPAAVPEAGASAEPIDLGQAFLAWLKQGIVSGDLAINTVNARVHRVREGMLIVSPGIFRDYANAAQAPWANVQKRFQKLRLHRKTPEGFNIWTYTVVGERRTRELKGLLVEDPEKALKPGVTLPPPNPHVVLADGKKG
;
A
#
# COMPACT_ATOMS: atom_id res chain seq x y z
N MET A 1 19.00 24.56 6.47
CA MET A 1 17.60 25.04 6.48
C MET A 1 16.70 23.81 6.57
N THR A 2 15.63 23.87 7.39
CA THR A 2 14.72 22.73 7.56
C THR A 2 13.45 22.91 6.75
N VAL A 3 12.92 21.83 6.19
CA VAL A 3 11.61 21.82 5.50
C VAL A 3 10.59 21.05 6.34
N GLU A 4 9.30 21.15 5.99
CA GLU A 4 8.18 20.60 6.75
C GLU A 4 7.65 19.28 6.19
N SER A 5 8.04 18.93 4.95
CA SER A 5 7.65 17.66 4.34
C SER A 5 8.74 17.07 3.44
N PHE A 6 8.63 15.76 3.21
CA PHE A 6 9.47 15.08 2.22
C PHE A 6 9.29 15.67 0.81
N PHE A 7 8.08 16.07 0.43
CA PHE A 7 7.85 16.65 -0.90
C PHE A 7 8.53 18.00 -1.07
N GLU A 8 8.45 18.87 -0.05
CA GLU A 8 9.06 20.19 -0.05
C GLU A 8 10.58 20.13 -0.23
N LEU A 9 11.21 19.10 0.33
CA LEU A 9 12.64 18.82 0.20
C LEU A 9 13.13 18.80 -1.26
N TYR A 10 12.31 18.28 -2.18
CA TYR A 10 12.63 18.22 -3.61
C TYR A 10 12.01 19.37 -4.39
N ALA A 11 10.76 19.73 -4.08
CA ALA A 11 10.03 20.77 -4.77
C ALA A 11 10.69 22.15 -4.60
N ALA A 12 11.29 22.43 -3.44
CA ALA A 12 12.01 23.68 -3.20
C ALA A 12 13.23 23.81 -4.14
N ILE A 13 14.07 22.77 -4.23
CA ILE A 13 15.24 22.77 -5.13
C ILE A 13 14.77 22.93 -6.58
N PHE A 14 13.78 22.14 -7.00
CA PHE A 14 13.24 22.21 -8.35
C PHE A 14 12.68 23.60 -8.69
N GLY A 15 11.92 24.21 -7.77
CA GLY A 15 11.36 25.55 -7.96
C GLY A 15 12.44 26.60 -8.20
N TRP A 16 13.52 26.57 -7.42
CA TRP A 16 14.64 27.50 -7.60
C TRP A 16 15.47 27.22 -8.85
N GLN A 17 15.56 25.96 -9.31
CA GLN A 17 16.15 25.66 -10.61
C GLN A 17 15.35 26.31 -11.75
N GLN A 18 14.01 26.23 -11.71
CA GLN A 18 13.18 26.90 -12.71
C GLN A 18 13.31 28.43 -12.62
N TYR A 19 13.42 28.96 -11.40
CA TYR A 19 13.69 30.39 -11.19
C TYR A 19 15.00 30.84 -11.84
N ASN A 20 16.09 30.09 -11.66
CA ASN A 20 17.37 30.40 -12.30
C ASN A 20 17.25 30.45 -13.82
N GLN A 21 16.58 29.47 -14.43
CA GLN A 21 16.36 29.46 -15.88
C GLN A 21 15.56 30.69 -16.35
N LEU A 22 14.52 31.08 -15.60
CA LEU A 22 13.76 32.29 -15.90
C LEU A 22 14.60 33.56 -15.72
N TRP A 23 15.43 33.62 -14.69
CA TRP A 23 16.33 34.75 -14.45
C TRP A 23 17.37 34.90 -15.55
N ASP A 24 17.96 33.79 -16.01
CA ASP A 24 18.90 33.76 -17.13
C ASP A 24 18.24 34.24 -18.43
N ILE A 25 16.98 33.85 -18.67
CA ILE A 25 16.20 34.35 -19.81
C ILE A 25 15.93 35.86 -19.68
N LEU A 26 15.53 36.33 -18.49
CA LEU A 26 15.23 37.75 -18.25
C LEU A 26 16.46 38.65 -18.41
N THR A 27 17.62 38.19 -17.92
CA THR A 27 18.88 38.93 -18.06
C THR A 27 19.45 38.81 -19.46
N GLY A 28 19.37 37.63 -20.09
CA GLY A 28 19.83 37.40 -21.46
C GLY A 28 19.03 38.15 -22.53
N THR A 29 17.72 38.34 -22.32
CA THR A 29 16.86 39.17 -23.19
C THR A 29 16.93 40.67 -22.86
N GLY A 30 17.56 41.03 -21.74
CA GLY A 30 17.62 42.39 -21.23
C GLY A 30 16.32 42.90 -20.59
N LEU A 31 15.29 42.05 -20.49
CA LEU A 31 14.00 42.38 -19.88
C LEU A 31 14.15 42.78 -18.40
N ALA A 32 15.12 42.17 -17.70
CA ALA A 32 15.46 42.51 -16.32
C ALA A 32 15.88 43.99 -16.13
N TYR A 33 16.35 44.66 -17.19
CA TYR A 33 16.81 46.04 -17.14
C TYR A 33 15.72 47.07 -17.47
N LEU A 34 14.54 46.63 -17.94
CA LEU A 34 13.43 47.54 -18.28
C LEU A 34 13.00 48.48 -17.14
N PRO A 35 12.88 48.04 -15.87
CA PRO A 35 12.53 48.94 -14.79
C PRO A 35 13.51 50.11 -14.64
N PHE A 36 14.82 49.86 -14.80
CA PHE A 36 15.84 50.90 -14.74
C PHE A 36 15.72 51.89 -15.91
N LEU A 37 15.45 51.38 -17.12
CA LEU A 37 15.21 52.22 -18.29
C LEU A 37 13.95 53.08 -18.12
N ILE A 38 12.88 52.52 -17.55
CA ILE A 38 11.65 53.26 -17.23
C ILE A 38 11.93 54.36 -16.20
N ILE A 39 12.65 54.06 -15.11
CA ILE A 39 13.03 55.06 -14.08
C ILE A 39 13.84 56.19 -14.72
N LEU A 40 14.78 55.86 -15.60
CA LEU A 40 15.59 56.83 -16.33
C LEU A 40 14.70 57.74 -17.21
N LEU A 41 13.82 57.15 -18.02
CA LEU A 41 12.93 57.91 -18.92
C LEU A 41 11.95 58.79 -18.15
N LEU A 42 11.32 58.29 -17.09
CA LEU A 42 10.37 59.05 -16.29
C LEU A 42 11.02 60.26 -15.63
N ASN A 43 12.24 60.11 -15.10
CA ASN A 43 12.99 61.20 -14.47
C ASN A 43 13.59 62.20 -15.48
N ILE A 44 13.79 61.81 -16.75
CA ILE A 44 14.22 62.72 -17.82
C ILE A 44 13.04 63.49 -18.42
N ILE A 45 11.92 62.81 -18.73
CA ILE A 45 10.77 63.41 -19.43
C ILE A 45 10.01 64.37 -18.51
N GLY A 46 9.79 63.99 -17.24
CA GLY A 46 9.02 64.79 -16.28
C GLY A 46 9.50 66.25 -16.20
N PRO A 47 10.79 66.51 -15.93
CA PRO A 47 11.35 67.85 -15.87
C PRO A 47 11.31 68.63 -17.19
N ILE A 48 11.44 67.97 -18.33
CA ILE A 48 11.39 68.62 -19.66
C ILE A 48 9.97 69.13 -19.94
N THR A 49 8.95 68.40 -19.48
CA THR A 49 7.55 68.79 -19.66
C THR A 49 7.05 69.84 -18.68
N SER A 50 7.65 69.93 -17.48
CA SER A 50 7.35 70.99 -16.50
C SER A 50 8.24 72.21 -16.77
N GLN A 51 7.70 73.32 -17.26
CA GLN A 51 8.43 74.56 -17.61
C GLN A 51 9.01 75.34 -16.40
N GLU A 52 9.41 74.66 -15.33
CA GLU A 52 9.97 75.22 -14.10
C GLU A 52 11.52 75.28 -14.17
N THR A 53 12.11 76.29 -13.54
CA THR A 53 13.50 76.74 -13.70
C THR A 53 14.57 75.77 -13.16
N ARG A 54 15.85 76.13 -13.31
CA ARG A 54 17.09 75.33 -13.04
C ARG A 54 17.12 74.47 -11.76
N ASP A 55 16.36 74.79 -10.72
CA ASP A 55 16.27 74.01 -9.48
C ASP A 55 15.47 72.69 -9.64
N ALA A 56 14.61 72.59 -10.65
CA ALA A 56 13.88 71.35 -10.97
C ALA A 56 14.82 70.25 -11.50
N ALA A 57 15.87 70.62 -12.24
CA ALA A 57 16.84 69.68 -12.81
C ALA A 57 17.73 69.05 -11.72
N THR A 58 18.21 69.84 -10.76
CA THR A 58 19.05 69.34 -9.66
C THR A 58 18.26 68.42 -8.73
N THR A 59 16.97 68.73 -8.51
CA THR A 59 16.06 67.90 -7.72
C THR A 59 15.73 66.58 -8.43
N SER A 60 15.52 66.60 -9.75
CA SER A 60 15.27 65.39 -10.55
C SER A 60 16.45 64.42 -10.53
N VAL A 61 17.68 64.91 -10.62
CA VAL A 61 18.89 64.07 -10.56
C VAL A 61 19.00 63.35 -9.22
N LYS A 62 18.78 64.05 -8.10
CA LYS A 62 18.80 63.44 -6.77
C LYS A 62 17.70 62.39 -6.59
N ARG A 63 16.51 62.64 -7.16
CA ARG A 63 15.41 61.67 -7.14
C ARG A 63 15.75 60.42 -7.95
N MET A 64 16.29 60.61 -9.16
CA MET A 64 16.74 59.51 -10.01
C MET A 64 17.82 58.66 -9.33
N GLU A 65 18.77 59.29 -8.63
CA GLU A 65 19.81 58.60 -7.87
C GLU A 65 19.20 57.70 -6.78
N VAL A 66 18.25 58.21 -6.02
CA VAL A 66 17.54 57.43 -4.97
C VAL A 66 16.71 56.31 -5.59
N ASP A 67 15.94 56.59 -6.65
CA ASP A 67 15.09 55.59 -7.31
C ASP A 67 15.93 54.45 -7.91
N LEU A 68 17.04 54.79 -8.57
CA LEU A 68 17.99 53.80 -9.12
C LEU A 68 18.66 52.99 -8.01
N PHE A 69 19.06 53.64 -6.90
CA PHE A 69 19.66 52.95 -5.77
C PHE A 69 18.70 51.95 -5.13
N ILE A 70 17.44 52.33 -4.92
CA ILE A 70 16.41 51.43 -4.39
C ILE A 70 16.18 50.28 -5.37
N ALA A 71 15.98 50.55 -6.66
CA ALA A 71 15.76 49.52 -7.67
C ALA A 71 16.94 48.54 -7.75
N PHE A 72 18.17 49.04 -7.71
CA PHE A 72 19.37 48.23 -7.71
C PHE A 72 19.46 47.35 -6.47
N THR A 73 19.17 47.92 -5.29
CA THR A 73 19.15 47.19 -4.02
C THR A 73 18.12 46.07 -4.04
N VAL A 74 16.91 46.33 -4.55
CA VAL A 74 15.85 45.31 -4.71
C VAL A 74 16.29 44.20 -5.65
N VAL A 75 16.90 44.53 -6.78
CA VAL A 75 17.38 43.51 -7.72
C VAL A 75 18.47 42.66 -7.08
N VAL A 76 19.48 43.26 -6.45
CA VAL A 76 20.58 42.51 -5.84
C VAL A 76 20.12 41.62 -4.69
N LEU A 77 19.20 42.10 -3.84
CA LEU A 77 18.78 41.34 -2.66
C LEU A 77 17.68 40.32 -2.97
N ALA A 78 16.69 40.67 -3.80
CA ALA A 78 15.46 39.90 -3.95
C ALA A 78 15.28 39.22 -5.31
N ALA A 79 16.04 39.61 -6.34
CA ALA A 79 15.89 39.05 -7.69
C ALA A 79 17.13 38.32 -8.21
N ALA A 80 18.33 38.84 -7.97
CA ALA A 80 19.56 38.23 -8.43
C ALA A 80 19.85 36.96 -7.59
N PRO A 81 19.95 35.78 -8.22
CA PRO A 81 20.34 34.56 -7.53
C PRO A 81 21.83 34.64 -7.18
N ALA A 82 22.18 34.42 -5.91
CA ALA A 82 23.55 34.61 -5.42
C ALA A 82 24.01 33.52 -4.44
N ILE A 83 23.08 32.89 -3.71
CA ILE A 83 23.40 31.88 -2.69
C ILE A 83 23.10 30.49 -3.25
N ASP A 84 24.07 29.57 -3.21
CA ASP A 84 23.85 28.20 -3.64
C ASP A 84 22.93 27.43 -2.66
N LEU A 85 21.90 26.83 -3.22
CA LEU A 85 20.98 25.92 -2.56
C LEU A 85 21.19 24.52 -3.16
N ASN A 86 21.78 23.63 -2.37
CA ASN A 86 22.06 22.25 -2.77
C ASN A 86 21.50 21.26 -1.73
N ALA A 87 21.56 19.97 -2.08
CA ALA A 87 21.00 18.91 -1.25
C ALA A 87 21.56 18.83 0.17
N SER A 88 22.78 19.29 0.41
CA SER A 88 23.38 19.26 1.76
C SER A 88 22.84 20.35 2.70
N VAL A 89 22.22 21.39 2.15
CA VAL A 89 21.73 22.55 2.92
C VAL A 89 20.29 22.34 3.40
N LEU A 90 19.52 21.50 2.72
CA LEU A 90 18.13 21.21 3.02
C LEU A 90 17.99 19.89 3.77
N THR A 91 17.32 19.93 4.91
CA THR A 91 17.05 18.74 5.71
C THR A 91 15.60 18.72 6.14
N TYR A 92 14.92 17.61 5.96
CA TYR A 92 13.64 17.36 6.60
C TYR A 92 13.89 16.72 7.96
N LYS A 93 13.42 17.36 9.02
CA LYS A 93 13.35 16.73 10.34
C LYS A 93 11.91 16.37 10.57
N LYS A 94 11.62 15.08 10.66
CA LYS A 94 10.27 14.62 10.95
C LYS A 94 9.84 15.24 12.28
N PRO A 95 8.78 16.07 12.30
CA PRO A 95 8.25 16.55 13.56
C PRO A 95 7.87 15.34 14.39
N CYS A 96 8.12 15.39 15.70
CA CYS A 96 7.51 14.44 16.64
C CYS A 96 7.96 12.98 16.56
N ASP A 97 9.12 12.71 15.98
CA ASP A 97 9.69 11.37 15.89
C ASP A 97 10.48 11.06 17.17
N THR A 98 9.76 10.92 18.30
CA THR A 98 10.31 10.50 19.61
C THR A 98 10.03 9.03 19.92
N ILE A 99 9.12 8.41 19.17
CA ILE A 99 8.64 7.05 19.44
C ILE A 99 9.54 5.99 18.76
N SER A 100 10.24 6.35 17.67
CA SER A 100 11.09 5.42 16.89
C SER A 100 12.61 5.62 17.11
N GLY A 101 13.02 6.41 18.10
CA GLY A 101 14.40 6.87 18.28
C GLY A 101 14.59 8.34 17.85
N PRO A 102 15.83 8.88 17.81
CA PRO A 102 16.03 10.29 17.54
C PRO A 102 15.49 10.65 16.16
N ALA A 103 14.64 11.68 16.11
CA ALA A 103 14.01 12.16 14.89
C ALA A 103 14.96 12.13 13.71
N GLY A 104 14.68 11.23 12.77
CA GLY A 104 15.51 11.07 11.59
C GLY A 104 15.65 12.41 10.90
N THR A 105 16.88 12.89 10.75
CA THR A 105 17.16 14.03 9.87
C THR A 105 17.38 13.45 8.49
N PHE A 106 16.46 13.72 7.58
CA PHE A 106 16.48 13.21 6.22
C PHE A 106 16.99 14.29 5.27
N ALA A 107 17.90 13.92 4.38
CA ALA A 107 18.41 14.78 3.32
C ALA A 107 17.93 14.26 1.95
N PRO A 108 17.92 15.11 0.90
CA PRO A 108 17.57 14.68 -0.44
C PRO A 108 18.50 13.55 -0.90
N GLY A 109 17.92 12.45 -1.38
CA GLY A 109 18.67 11.26 -1.81
C GLY A 109 18.81 10.20 -0.72
N SER A 110 18.43 10.50 0.52
CA SER A 110 18.50 9.56 1.65
C SER A 110 17.19 9.50 2.46
N THR A 111 16.05 9.83 1.84
CA THR A 111 14.74 9.81 2.51
C THR A 111 14.13 8.41 2.56
N ARG A 112 14.64 7.47 1.76
CA ARG A 112 14.09 6.11 1.55
C ARG A 112 12.67 6.12 0.99
N THR A 113 12.28 7.21 0.36
CA THR A 113 11.00 7.34 -0.33
C THR A 113 11.18 7.16 -1.84
N THR A 114 10.09 6.97 -2.56
CA THR A 114 10.12 6.94 -4.03
C THR A 114 10.59 8.26 -4.64
N PHE A 115 10.55 9.36 -3.89
CA PHE A 115 11.01 10.67 -4.34
C PHE A 115 12.51 10.74 -4.59
N ASP A 116 13.33 9.97 -3.85
CA ASP A 116 14.79 9.92 -4.08
C ASP A 116 15.12 9.49 -5.51
N ALA A 117 14.36 8.51 -6.04
CA ALA A 117 14.55 8.02 -7.40
C ALA A 117 13.99 9.00 -8.44
N VAL A 118 12.78 9.52 -8.21
CA VAL A 118 12.06 10.40 -9.16
C VAL A 118 12.79 11.74 -9.33
N PHE A 119 13.34 12.30 -8.27
CA PHE A 119 14.01 13.60 -8.27
C PHE A 119 15.54 13.49 -8.29
N SER A 120 16.09 12.32 -8.63
CA SER A 120 17.54 12.07 -8.67
C SER A 120 18.32 13.11 -9.50
N GLU A 121 17.81 13.51 -10.66
CA GLU A 121 18.41 14.56 -11.50
C GLU A 121 18.37 15.96 -10.84
N VAL A 122 17.28 16.28 -10.13
CA VAL A 122 17.13 17.54 -9.39
C VAL A 122 18.11 17.62 -8.22
N ILE A 123 18.35 16.50 -7.54
CA ILE A 123 19.30 16.40 -6.41
C ILE A 123 20.75 16.55 -6.89
N ALA A 124 21.06 16.05 -8.09
CA ALA A 124 22.39 16.13 -8.68
C ALA A 124 22.79 17.55 -9.12
N THR A 125 21.83 18.47 -9.21
CA THR A 125 22.04 19.84 -9.68
C THR A 125 21.75 20.85 -8.57
N SER A 126 22.62 21.85 -8.39
CA SER A 126 22.39 22.93 -7.43
C SER A 126 21.54 24.05 -8.03
N ALA A 127 20.71 24.68 -7.21
CA ALA A 127 20.01 25.91 -7.54
C ALA A 127 20.69 27.10 -6.86
N GLN A 128 20.37 28.32 -7.28
CA GLN A 128 20.78 29.54 -6.60
C GLN A 128 19.55 30.32 -6.18
N VAL A 129 19.65 31.00 -5.04
CA VAL A 129 18.53 31.75 -4.48
C VAL A 129 18.95 33.18 -4.17
N PRO A 130 18.04 34.16 -4.30
CA PRO A 130 18.31 35.52 -3.86
C PRO A 130 18.46 35.60 -2.33
N VAL A 131 19.31 36.52 -1.88
CA VAL A 131 19.69 36.68 -0.46
C VAL A 131 18.46 36.89 0.44
N TRP A 132 17.54 37.74 0.00
CA TRP A 132 16.30 38.04 0.72
C TRP A 132 15.43 36.80 0.94
N TRP A 133 15.21 36.02 -0.12
CA TRP A 133 14.36 34.83 -0.05
C TRP A 133 15.01 33.70 0.75
N TRP A 134 16.33 33.55 0.67
CA TRP A 134 17.07 32.65 1.56
C TRP A 134 16.84 32.98 3.03
N GLY A 135 16.92 34.27 3.39
CA GLY A 135 16.65 34.76 4.74
C GLY A 135 15.21 34.48 5.20
N ILE A 136 14.22 34.75 4.34
CA ILE A 136 12.81 34.46 4.63
C ILE A 136 12.60 32.97 4.88
N MET A 137 13.10 32.09 4.01
CA MET A 137 12.93 30.64 4.19
C MET A 137 13.61 30.14 5.48
N ALA A 138 14.79 30.66 5.80
CA ALA A 138 15.50 30.34 7.04
C ALA A 138 14.70 30.76 8.28
N ILE A 139 14.14 31.97 8.31
CA ILE A 139 13.35 32.47 9.45
C ILE A 139 12.02 31.71 9.56
N SER A 140 11.29 31.54 8.45
CA SER A 140 10.00 30.85 8.42
C SER A 140 10.12 29.42 8.94
N SER A 141 11.12 28.68 8.47
CA SER A 141 11.36 27.31 8.95
C SER A 141 11.70 27.23 10.43
N GLY A 142 12.39 28.24 10.98
CA GLY A 142 12.69 28.34 12.41
C GLY A 142 11.44 28.56 13.26
N ILE A 143 10.57 29.51 12.86
CA ILE A 143 9.33 29.83 13.57
C ILE A 143 8.37 28.66 13.54
N ASN A 144 8.14 28.06 12.36
CA ASN A 144 7.20 26.95 12.22
C ASN A 144 7.64 25.74 13.05
N ARG A 145 8.94 25.45 13.13
CA ARG A 145 9.45 24.37 13.96
C ARG A 145 9.22 24.59 15.45
N GLU A 146 9.47 25.80 15.93
CA GLU A 146 9.27 26.13 17.35
C GLU A 146 7.77 26.07 17.69
N ALA A 147 6.90 26.60 16.82
CA ALA A 147 5.46 26.52 17.00
C ALA A 147 4.97 25.06 17.10
N ILE A 148 5.42 24.19 16.21
CA ILE A 148 5.03 22.76 16.23
C ILE A 148 5.55 22.06 17.50
N ALA A 149 6.76 22.39 17.97
CA ALA A 149 7.31 21.80 19.19
C ALA A 149 6.48 22.14 20.44
N HIS A 150 5.86 23.33 20.50
CA HIS A 150 5.06 23.77 21.66
C HIS A 150 3.58 23.34 21.61
N ILE A 151 3.01 23.13 20.41
CA ILE A 151 1.62 22.66 20.26
C ILE A 151 1.45 21.21 20.76
N GLY A 152 2.55 20.48 20.90
CA GLY A 152 2.52 19.07 21.26
C GLY A 152 2.24 18.21 20.03
N CYS A 153 2.75 16.99 20.09
CA CYS A 153 2.76 16.08 18.97
C CYS A 153 1.68 15.02 19.17
N PRO A 154 0.55 15.05 18.42
CA PRO A 154 -0.37 13.94 18.48
C PRO A 154 0.32 12.69 17.92
N PRO A 155 0.18 11.52 18.56
CA PRO A 155 0.69 10.27 18.01
C PRO A 155 0.04 9.98 16.65
N ASP A 156 0.84 9.53 15.68
CA ASP A 156 0.35 9.15 14.35
C ASP A 156 -0.40 7.80 14.43
N LEU A 157 -1.68 7.89 14.80
CA LEU A 157 -2.56 6.73 14.91
C LEU A 157 -2.77 6.03 13.57
N SER A 158 -2.75 6.77 12.45
CA SER A 158 -2.94 6.21 11.11
C SER A 158 -1.72 5.41 10.65
N GLY A 159 -0.51 5.94 10.90
CA GLY A 159 0.73 5.22 10.69
C GLY A 159 0.79 3.94 11.53
N PHE A 160 0.45 4.05 12.82
CA PHE A 160 0.39 2.90 13.72
C PHE A 160 -0.62 1.83 13.28
N GLN A 161 -1.82 2.23 12.85
CA GLN A 161 -2.82 1.31 12.29
C GLN A 161 -2.31 0.59 11.03
N MET A 162 -1.59 1.30 10.16
CA MET A 162 -1.05 0.70 8.94
C MET A 162 0.09 -0.30 9.26
N GLU A 163 0.88 -0.02 10.30
CA GLU A 163 1.93 -0.90 10.78
C GLU A 163 1.36 -2.17 11.44
N ILE A 164 0.29 -2.03 12.24
CA ILE A 164 -0.50 -3.15 12.76
C ILE A 164 -1.10 -3.97 11.62
N ALA A 165 -1.71 -3.32 10.62
CA ALA A 165 -2.31 -4.00 9.49
C ALA A 165 -1.29 -4.78 8.64
N ARG A 166 -0.03 -4.35 8.65
CA ARG A 166 1.08 -5.06 8.00
C ARG A 166 1.58 -6.24 8.83
N THR A 167 1.37 -6.22 10.14
CA THR A 167 1.73 -7.27 11.09
C THR A 167 0.74 -8.43 10.96
N ARG A 168 0.86 -9.20 9.88
CA ARG A 168 0.07 -10.41 9.64
C ARG A 168 0.89 -11.65 10.00
N ILE A 169 0.24 -12.67 10.56
CA ILE A 169 0.84 -13.99 10.79
C ILE A 169 1.30 -14.57 9.45
N GLN A 170 2.62 -14.58 9.21
CA GLN A 170 3.23 -15.14 7.99
C GLN A 170 3.52 -16.65 8.14
N ASP A 171 3.74 -17.13 9.36
CA ASP A 171 4.04 -18.54 9.61
C ASP A 171 2.79 -19.43 9.40
N PRO A 172 2.78 -20.32 8.39
CA PRO A 172 1.66 -21.22 8.15
C PRO A 172 1.45 -22.22 9.30
N GLN A 173 2.49 -22.54 10.09
CA GLN A 173 2.37 -23.46 11.21
C GLN A 173 1.63 -22.83 12.39
N LEU A 174 2.03 -21.61 12.77
CA LEU A 174 1.32 -20.85 13.81
C LEU A 174 -0.14 -20.59 13.41
N LEU A 175 -0.40 -20.25 12.14
CA LEU A 175 -1.77 -20.05 11.66
C LEU A 175 -2.61 -21.35 11.74
N ASN A 176 -2.00 -22.51 11.46
CA ASN A 176 -2.65 -23.80 11.67
C ASN A 176 -2.95 -24.04 13.16
N GLU A 177 -1.98 -23.77 14.05
CA GLU A 177 -2.18 -23.89 15.50
C GLU A 177 -3.33 -23.01 16.02
N VAL A 178 -3.40 -21.74 15.59
CA VAL A 178 -4.51 -20.83 15.89
C VAL A 178 -5.84 -21.42 15.40
N ASN A 179 -5.91 -21.93 14.17
CA ASN A 179 -7.13 -22.53 13.64
C ASN A 179 -7.56 -23.79 14.40
N LYS A 180 -6.61 -24.61 14.86
CA LYS A 180 -6.89 -25.76 15.73
C LYS A 180 -7.44 -25.30 17.08
N PHE A 181 -6.84 -24.29 17.69
CA PHE A 181 -7.34 -23.69 18.93
C PHE A 181 -8.76 -23.17 18.76
N VAL A 182 -9.03 -22.42 17.68
CA VAL A 182 -10.38 -21.92 17.35
C VAL A 182 -11.39 -23.07 17.26
N ARG A 183 -11.00 -24.16 16.59
CA ARG A 183 -11.87 -25.33 16.35
C ARG A 183 -12.16 -26.12 17.62
N TYR A 184 -11.14 -26.43 18.42
CA TYR A 184 -11.25 -27.34 19.56
C TYR A 184 -11.57 -26.64 20.88
N CYS A 185 -11.22 -25.36 21.02
CA CYS A 185 -11.37 -24.58 22.25
C CYS A 185 -12.43 -23.49 22.10
N TYR A 186 -12.17 -22.48 21.28
CA TYR A 186 -12.98 -21.26 21.22
C TYR A 186 -14.42 -21.50 20.79
N ARG A 187 -14.65 -22.16 19.63
CA ARG A 187 -16.01 -22.41 19.12
C ARG A 187 -16.90 -23.21 20.09
N PRO A 188 -16.48 -24.37 20.63
CA PRO A 188 -17.33 -25.12 21.55
C PRO A 188 -17.56 -24.39 22.88
N ALA A 189 -16.54 -23.70 23.41
CA ALA A 189 -16.70 -22.88 24.62
C ALA A 189 -17.69 -21.72 24.39
N ARG A 190 -17.55 -20.99 23.27
CA ARG A 190 -18.46 -19.91 22.88
C ARG A 190 -19.89 -20.40 22.69
N ALA A 191 -20.07 -21.53 22.00
CA ALA A 191 -21.38 -22.14 21.81
C ALA A 191 -22.02 -22.59 23.14
N ARG A 192 -21.23 -23.06 24.11
CA ARG A 192 -21.72 -23.35 25.46
C ARG A 192 -22.12 -22.08 26.19
N PHE A 193 -21.31 -21.03 26.07
CA PHE A 193 -21.51 -19.75 26.74
C PHE A 193 -22.82 -19.10 26.29
N GLU A 194 -23.12 -19.17 24.99
CA GLU A 194 -24.37 -18.69 24.42
C GLU A 194 -25.61 -19.47 24.92
N ARG A 195 -25.45 -20.76 25.28
CA ARG A 195 -26.54 -21.58 25.81
C ARG A 195 -26.78 -21.39 27.30
N GLU A 196 -25.71 -21.30 28.08
CA GLU A 196 -25.78 -21.25 29.55
C GLU A 196 -25.89 -19.82 30.09
N GLN A 197 -25.45 -18.81 29.32
CA GLN A 197 -25.46 -17.38 29.67
C GLN A 197 -25.08 -17.11 31.14
N PRO A 198 -23.87 -17.51 31.56
CA PRO A 198 -23.41 -17.26 32.93
C PRO A 198 -23.30 -15.75 33.19
N ASP A 199 -23.46 -15.36 34.46
CA ASP A 199 -23.26 -13.97 34.87
C ASP A 199 -21.77 -13.61 34.85
N VAL A 200 -21.38 -12.82 33.85
CA VAL A 200 -20.02 -12.29 33.64
C VAL A 200 -20.00 -10.76 33.58
N ALA A 201 -21.03 -10.09 34.11
CA ALA A 201 -21.20 -8.64 33.98
C ALA A 201 -19.98 -7.86 34.49
N ALA A 202 -19.34 -8.34 35.57
CA ALA A 202 -18.12 -7.75 36.12
C ALA A 202 -16.95 -7.80 35.12
N ILE A 203 -16.73 -8.95 34.47
CA ILE A 203 -15.64 -9.15 33.50
C ILE A 203 -15.87 -8.29 32.25
N LEU A 204 -17.10 -8.25 31.73
CA LEU A 204 -17.44 -7.44 30.56
C LEU A 204 -17.39 -5.93 30.83
N THR A 205 -17.63 -5.51 32.07
CA THR A 205 -17.46 -4.11 32.48
C THR A 205 -15.98 -3.72 32.46
N GLU A 206 -15.09 -4.62 32.85
CA GLU A 206 -13.64 -4.36 32.89
C GLU A 206 -12.95 -4.51 31.53
N GLN A 207 -13.32 -5.53 30.74
CA GLN A 207 -12.65 -5.91 29.49
C GLN A 207 -13.36 -5.39 28.23
N GLY A 208 -14.61 -4.95 28.38
CA GLY A 208 -15.47 -4.47 27.30
C GLY A 208 -16.44 -5.53 26.76
N PRO A 209 -17.51 -5.09 26.07
CA PRO A 209 -18.57 -5.99 25.58
C PRO A 209 -18.10 -6.96 24.49
N GLU A 210 -17.04 -6.60 23.76
CA GLU A 210 -16.45 -7.39 22.67
C GLU A 210 -15.47 -8.47 23.18
N ASP A 211 -15.26 -8.59 24.50
CA ASP A 211 -14.31 -9.58 25.04
C ASP A 211 -14.64 -11.01 24.58
N LEU A 212 -15.90 -11.33 24.34
CA LEU A 212 -16.30 -12.67 23.91
C LEU A 212 -16.05 -12.97 22.41
N GLU A 213 -15.73 -11.95 21.60
CA GLU A 213 -15.60 -12.06 20.14
C GLU A 213 -14.21 -12.53 19.68
N TRP A 214 -13.31 -12.85 20.62
CA TRP A 214 -11.96 -13.29 20.30
C TRP A 214 -11.48 -14.47 21.13
N ILE A 215 -10.45 -15.15 20.64
CA ILE A 215 -9.94 -16.42 21.20
C ILE A 215 -9.30 -16.30 22.58
N GLY A 216 -8.95 -15.10 23.03
CA GLY A 216 -8.37 -14.85 24.36
C GLY A 216 -9.35 -14.21 25.34
N SER A 217 -10.66 -14.34 25.11
CA SER A 217 -11.68 -13.81 26.02
C SER A 217 -11.40 -14.17 27.48
N HIS A 218 -11.30 -13.16 28.33
CA HIS A 218 -11.20 -13.33 29.79
C HIS A 218 -12.47 -13.99 30.33
N ALA A 219 -13.64 -13.67 29.78
CA ALA A 219 -14.89 -14.34 30.16
C ALA A 219 -14.87 -15.86 29.88
N LEU A 220 -14.14 -16.34 28.87
CA LEU A 220 -13.98 -17.78 28.59
C LEU A 220 -12.82 -18.43 29.36
N LEU A 221 -11.80 -17.65 29.73
CA LEU A 221 -10.62 -18.09 30.48
C LEU A 221 -10.92 -18.25 31.98
N ASP A 222 -11.58 -17.23 32.55
CA ASP A 222 -11.77 -17.09 34.00
C ASP A 222 -13.02 -17.81 34.49
N THR A 223 -14.00 -18.04 33.61
CA THR A 223 -15.22 -18.77 33.97
C THR A 223 -14.99 -20.27 33.89
N THR A 224 -15.31 -20.98 34.98
CA THR A 224 -15.18 -22.44 35.05
C THR A 224 -16.19 -23.16 34.16
N GLY A 225 -15.79 -24.28 33.55
CA GLY A 225 -16.59 -25.06 32.61
C GLY A 225 -16.44 -24.67 31.14
N TYR A 226 -15.56 -23.72 30.83
CA TYR A 226 -15.26 -23.23 29.48
C TYR A 226 -13.87 -23.68 29.03
N TYR A 227 -12.84 -22.84 29.07
CA TYR A 227 -11.50 -23.25 28.61
C TYR A 227 -10.76 -24.19 29.57
N ASP A 228 -11.20 -24.31 30.81
CA ASP A 228 -10.81 -25.33 31.78
C ASP A 228 -11.53 -26.68 31.55
N ASN A 229 -12.52 -26.74 30.65
CA ASN A 229 -13.32 -27.94 30.45
C ASN A 229 -12.49 -29.06 29.78
N PRO A 230 -12.35 -30.23 30.42
CA PRO A 230 -11.58 -31.34 29.86
C PRO A 230 -12.19 -31.92 28.59
N HIS A 231 -13.45 -31.63 28.25
CA HIS A 231 -14.07 -32.06 27.00
C HIS A 231 -13.69 -31.18 25.80
N PHE A 232 -13.25 -29.95 26.03
CA PHE A 232 -12.77 -29.05 24.97
C PHE A 232 -11.26 -29.18 24.91
N ARG A 233 -10.78 -30.22 24.23
CA ARG A 233 -9.36 -30.52 24.06
C ARG A 233 -9.07 -30.99 22.63
N PRO A 234 -7.86 -30.75 22.10
CA PRO A 234 -7.54 -31.17 20.75
C PRO A 234 -7.58 -32.69 20.64
N ARG A 235 -8.13 -33.19 19.53
CA ARG A 235 -8.20 -34.65 19.24
C ARG A 235 -6.88 -35.22 18.72
N GLU A 236 -5.94 -34.35 18.40
CA GLU A 236 -4.64 -34.64 17.81
C GLU A 236 -3.55 -33.96 18.64
N GLY A 237 -2.33 -34.47 18.57
CA GLY A 237 -1.18 -33.87 19.25
C GLY A 237 -0.86 -32.48 18.71
N ILE A 238 -0.53 -31.56 19.61
CA ILE A 238 -0.09 -30.21 19.24
C ILE A 238 1.43 -30.15 19.30
N ARG A 239 2.05 -29.59 18.25
CA ARG A 239 3.51 -29.48 18.16
C ARG A 239 4.05 -28.63 19.31
N GLY A 240 5.09 -29.12 19.97
CA GLY A 240 5.78 -28.47 21.08
C GLY A 240 5.15 -28.77 22.44
N TRP A 241 4.06 -29.53 22.47
CA TRP A 241 3.45 -30.00 23.70
C TRP A 241 3.89 -31.44 24.01
N PRO A 242 4.51 -31.67 25.18
CA PRO A 242 4.93 -33.00 25.58
C PRO A 242 3.73 -33.83 26.02
N LEU A 243 3.86 -35.15 25.83
CA LEU A 243 2.93 -36.14 26.33
C LEU A 243 2.89 -36.09 27.86
N ASP A 244 1.70 -35.91 28.41
CA ASP A 244 1.45 -36.01 29.84
C ASP A 244 0.58 -37.24 30.10
N ARG A 245 1.11 -38.25 30.79
CA ARG A 245 0.42 -39.52 31.05
C ARG A 245 -0.82 -39.37 31.94
N THR A 246 -0.91 -38.29 32.72
CA THR A 246 -2.08 -38.03 33.58
C THR A 246 -3.25 -37.44 32.79
N ARG A 247 -2.93 -36.73 31.70
CA ARG A 247 -3.89 -36.02 30.85
C ARG A 247 -4.21 -36.77 29.55
N ASP A 248 -3.20 -37.38 28.95
CA ASP A 248 -3.20 -37.97 27.61
C ASP A 248 -3.25 -39.51 27.69
N THR A 249 -4.28 -40.03 28.38
CA THR A 249 -4.47 -41.46 28.64
C THR A 249 -4.85 -42.28 27.40
N GLU A 250 -5.13 -41.61 26.27
CA GLU A 250 -5.53 -42.25 25.02
C GLU A 250 -4.36 -42.86 24.25
N TYR A 251 -3.11 -42.52 24.60
CA TYR A 251 -1.93 -43.09 23.95
C TYR A 251 -1.53 -44.43 24.59
N PRO A 252 -1.19 -45.46 23.79
CA PRO A 252 -0.78 -46.76 24.31
C PRO A 252 0.58 -46.68 25.00
N ASP A 253 0.82 -47.61 25.94
CA ASP A 253 2.10 -47.82 26.60
C ASP A 253 2.61 -49.25 26.32
N PRO A 254 3.74 -49.44 25.62
CA PRO A 254 4.70 -48.44 25.14
C PRO A 254 4.21 -47.66 23.91
N LEU A 255 4.78 -46.46 23.74
CA LEU A 255 4.46 -45.57 22.62
C LEU A 255 5.01 -46.14 21.29
N PRO A 256 4.28 -46.03 20.17
CA PRO A 256 4.78 -46.39 18.85
C PRO A 256 6.06 -45.62 18.48
N PRO A 257 7.03 -46.24 17.79
CA PRO A 257 8.33 -45.64 17.51
C PRO A 257 8.30 -44.44 16.55
N ASP A 258 7.18 -44.22 15.85
CA ASP A 258 6.93 -43.10 14.94
C ASP A 258 6.45 -41.82 15.66
N LEU A 259 6.05 -41.93 16.93
CA LEU A 259 5.51 -40.82 17.72
C LEU A 259 6.58 -40.25 18.65
N ASP A 260 6.90 -38.97 18.48
CA ASP A 260 7.79 -38.24 19.38
C ASP A 260 7.03 -37.76 20.63
N PRO A 261 7.36 -38.23 21.84
CA PRO A 261 6.70 -37.81 23.07
C PRO A 261 6.79 -36.30 23.34
N ALA A 262 7.70 -35.55 22.71
CA ALA A 262 7.81 -34.10 22.88
C ALA A 262 6.78 -33.27 22.09
N HIS A 263 6.07 -33.86 21.12
CA HIS A 263 5.24 -33.11 20.17
C HIS A 263 3.81 -33.67 19.97
N ILE A 264 3.36 -34.55 20.87
CA ILE A 264 2.07 -35.27 20.74
C ILE A 264 1.08 -34.96 21.87
N GLY A 265 1.45 -34.08 22.80
CA GLY A 265 0.61 -33.71 23.94
C GLY A 265 -0.68 -33.01 23.52
N ARG A 266 -1.75 -33.22 24.31
CA ARG A 266 -3.07 -32.62 24.09
C ARG A 266 -3.42 -31.66 25.24
N PRO A 267 -2.92 -30.42 25.23
CA PRO A 267 -3.13 -29.48 26.32
C PRO A 267 -4.61 -29.12 26.54
N VAL A 268 -4.93 -28.75 27.78
CA VAL A 268 -6.21 -28.12 28.14
C VAL A 268 -6.22 -26.71 27.54
N CYS A 269 -7.38 -26.20 27.10
CA CYS A 269 -7.46 -24.92 26.39
C CYS A 269 -6.91 -23.72 27.18
N ASN A 270 -7.13 -23.67 28.50
CA ASN A 270 -6.53 -22.64 29.37
C ASN A 270 -5.01 -22.66 29.27
N ASP A 271 -4.37 -23.80 29.53
CA ASP A 271 -2.92 -23.96 29.46
C ASP A 271 -2.41 -23.72 28.03
N TRP A 272 -3.10 -24.22 27.01
CA TRP A 272 -2.74 -23.97 25.62
C TRP A 272 -2.75 -22.48 25.26
N ARG A 273 -3.64 -21.69 25.86
CA ARG A 273 -3.74 -20.24 25.60
C ARG A 273 -2.74 -19.43 26.42
N THR A 274 -2.54 -19.73 27.69
CA THR A 274 -1.84 -18.84 28.65
C THR A 274 -0.41 -19.25 28.97
N ASN A 275 0.01 -20.48 28.66
CA ASN A 275 1.34 -20.95 29.01
C ASN A 275 2.47 -20.04 28.46
N PRO A 276 3.41 -19.58 29.29
CA PRO A 276 4.40 -18.58 28.89
C PRO A 276 5.44 -19.10 27.90
N GLU A 277 5.78 -20.39 27.94
CA GLU A 277 6.83 -20.97 27.08
C GLU A 277 6.29 -21.48 25.74
N ARG A 278 5.11 -22.12 25.78
CA ARG A 278 4.57 -22.91 24.65
C ARG A 278 3.16 -22.51 24.25
N GLY A 279 2.55 -21.62 25.01
CA GLY A 279 1.19 -21.17 24.81
C GLY A 279 1.03 -20.27 23.59
N LEU A 280 -0.20 -20.19 23.12
CA LEU A 280 -0.55 -19.44 21.93
C LEU A 280 -0.32 -17.93 22.13
N ARG A 281 -0.49 -17.39 23.35
CA ARG A 281 -0.25 -15.97 23.65
C ARG A 281 1.18 -15.54 23.31
N GLY A 282 2.17 -16.22 23.88
CA GLY A 282 3.58 -15.87 23.69
C GLY A 282 4.02 -16.01 22.24
N LYS A 283 3.57 -17.07 21.56
CA LYS A 283 3.83 -17.28 20.13
C LYS A 283 3.25 -16.15 19.26
N LEU A 284 2.05 -15.66 19.58
CA LEU A 284 1.42 -14.56 18.84
C LEU A 284 2.05 -13.21 19.13
N LEU A 285 2.43 -12.93 20.39
CA LEU A 285 3.17 -11.72 20.74
C LEU A 285 4.53 -11.67 20.05
N GLY A 286 5.18 -12.82 19.88
CA GLY A 286 6.44 -12.94 19.12
C GLY A 286 6.33 -12.64 17.62
N VAL A 287 5.12 -12.58 17.05
CA VAL A 287 4.89 -12.16 15.65
C VAL A 287 4.85 -10.64 15.52
N ILE A 288 4.53 -9.92 16.60
CA ILE A 288 4.40 -8.48 16.59
C ILE A 288 5.80 -7.85 16.62
N GLU A 289 6.08 -6.92 15.71
CA GLU A 289 7.37 -6.24 15.65
C GLU A 289 7.61 -5.46 16.96
N PRO A 290 8.82 -5.55 17.57
CA PRO A 290 9.09 -4.90 18.85
C PRO A 290 8.84 -3.39 18.85
N GLY A 291 8.99 -2.73 17.69
CA GLY A 291 8.66 -1.31 17.53
C GLY A 291 7.16 -1.01 17.65
N VAL A 292 6.30 -1.86 17.09
CA VAL A 292 4.83 -1.74 17.18
C VAL A 292 4.37 -2.01 18.61
N LEU A 293 4.90 -3.06 19.24
CA LEU A 293 4.58 -3.39 20.63
C LEU A 293 5.04 -2.27 21.58
N GLY A 294 6.27 -1.76 21.39
CA GLY A 294 6.80 -0.63 22.15
C GLY A 294 5.97 0.65 21.98
N THR A 295 5.48 0.92 20.76
CA THR A 295 4.60 2.06 20.47
C THR A 295 3.23 1.91 21.15
N GLY A 296 2.62 0.73 21.10
CA GLY A 296 1.38 0.45 21.83
C GLY A 296 1.53 0.67 23.34
N LEU A 297 2.66 0.23 23.90
CA LEU A 297 2.96 0.39 25.32
C LEU A 297 3.34 1.83 25.69
N SER A 298 3.93 2.62 24.79
CA SER A 298 4.20 4.04 25.05
C SER A 298 2.91 4.86 25.06
N LEU A 299 1.95 4.55 24.17
CA LEU A 299 0.63 5.20 24.14
C LEU A 299 -0.16 5.02 25.45
N ARG A 300 0.12 3.96 26.21
CA ARG A 300 -0.38 3.75 27.57
C ARG A 300 -0.13 4.97 28.47
N SER A 301 1.04 5.58 28.37
CA SER A 301 1.46 6.70 29.21
C SER A 301 0.80 8.03 28.82
N GLU A 302 0.39 8.19 27.56
CA GLU A 302 -0.34 9.37 27.06
C GLU A 302 -1.85 9.30 27.35
N PHE A 303 -2.43 8.09 27.43
CA PHE A 303 -3.87 7.90 27.63
C PHE A 303 -4.35 8.00 29.10
N VAL A 304 -3.47 8.27 30.06
CA VAL A 304 -3.75 8.33 31.51
C VAL A 304 -4.71 9.49 31.92
N ILE A 305 -5.18 10.30 30.97
CA ILE A 305 -6.04 11.46 31.24
C ILE A 305 -7.54 11.07 31.47
N PHE A 306 -7.95 9.81 31.23
CA PHE A 306 -9.30 9.34 31.55
C PHE A 306 -9.28 8.10 32.47
N GLU A 307 -10.26 8.00 33.37
CA GLU A 307 -10.41 7.04 34.48
C GLU A 307 -10.48 5.55 34.06
N GLY A 308 -9.39 5.01 33.53
CA GLY A 308 -9.20 3.59 33.28
C GLY A 308 -7.73 3.31 33.05
N SER A 309 -7.10 2.61 33.99
CA SER A 309 -5.73 2.12 33.80
C SER A 309 -5.70 1.17 32.60
N LEU A 310 -5.12 1.59 31.48
CA LEU A 310 -4.69 0.70 30.42
C LEU A 310 -3.55 -0.14 30.98
N THR A 311 -3.79 -1.41 31.26
CA THR A 311 -2.74 -2.36 31.66
C THR A 311 -1.94 -2.80 30.43
N GLU A 312 -0.71 -3.24 30.64
CA GLU A 312 0.14 -3.83 29.58
C GLU A 312 -0.58 -4.98 28.87
N GLU A 313 -1.26 -5.83 29.63
CA GLU A 313 -2.07 -6.92 29.09
C GLU A 313 -3.21 -6.45 28.17
N LYS A 314 -3.90 -5.34 28.50
CA LYS A 314 -4.97 -4.79 27.66
C LYS A 314 -4.44 -4.24 26.33
N VAL A 315 -3.24 -3.65 26.35
CA VAL A 315 -2.56 -3.17 25.13
C VAL A 315 -2.17 -4.35 24.24
N GLU A 316 -1.55 -5.37 24.84
CA GLU A 316 -1.21 -6.62 24.15
C GLU A 316 -2.44 -7.28 23.54
N ASP A 317 -3.55 -7.37 24.29
CA ASP A 317 -4.79 -7.99 23.82
C ASP A 317 -5.41 -7.21 22.66
N ALA A 318 -5.37 -5.87 22.69
CA ALA A 318 -5.82 -5.04 21.58
C ALA A 318 -4.97 -5.24 20.31
N LEU A 319 -3.65 -5.38 20.46
CA LEU A 319 -2.74 -5.71 19.36
C LEU A 319 -2.98 -7.13 18.82
N LEU A 320 -3.22 -8.10 19.69
CA LEU A 320 -3.56 -9.47 19.30
C LEU A 320 -4.91 -9.54 18.58
N LYS A 321 -5.93 -8.81 19.05
CA LYS A 321 -7.24 -8.72 18.39
C LYS A 321 -7.12 -8.15 16.98
N SER A 322 -6.34 -7.09 16.80
CA SER A 322 -6.14 -6.45 15.49
C SER A 322 -5.32 -7.29 14.51
N THR A 323 -4.35 -8.07 15.00
CA THR A 323 -3.54 -8.98 14.17
C THR A 323 -4.27 -10.29 13.81
N LEU A 324 -5.14 -10.78 14.71
CA LEU A 324 -5.96 -12.00 14.49
C LEU A 324 -7.28 -11.71 13.76
N GLY A 325 -7.79 -10.49 13.82
CA GLY A 325 -9.03 -10.05 13.18
C GLY A 325 -8.92 -10.06 11.67
N GLY A 326 -9.44 -11.12 11.04
CA GLY A 326 -9.63 -11.18 9.60
C GLY A 326 -10.83 -10.34 9.17
N TRP A 327 -10.59 -9.28 8.38
CA TRP A 327 -11.59 -8.56 7.59
C TRP A 327 -12.77 -7.93 8.37
N GLN A 328 -12.48 -7.04 9.31
CA GLN A 328 -13.34 -5.87 9.49
C GLN A 328 -12.63 -4.68 8.86
N GLN A 329 -13.02 -4.33 7.63
CA GLN A 329 -12.99 -2.92 7.26
C GLN A 329 -14.23 -2.32 7.89
N ASP A 330 -14.11 -1.83 9.12
CA ASP A 330 -15.03 -0.81 9.56
C ASP A 330 -14.96 0.28 8.49
N LEU A 331 -16.11 0.63 7.91
CA LEU A 331 -16.24 1.87 7.15
C LEU A 331 -15.46 2.93 7.94
N THR A 332 -14.54 3.66 7.30
CA THR A 332 -13.79 4.76 7.94
C THR A 332 -14.77 5.84 8.36
N LEU A 333 -15.45 5.59 9.47
CA LEU A 333 -16.07 6.58 10.32
C LEU A 333 -14.94 6.99 11.25
N LEU A 334 -14.58 8.26 11.20
CA LEU A 334 -13.75 8.85 12.22
C LEU A 334 -14.48 8.70 13.56
N ARG A 335 -14.11 7.70 14.35
CA ARG A 335 -14.68 7.46 15.68
C ARG A 335 -14.01 8.42 16.65
N PHE A 336 -14.61 9.58 16.85
CA PHE A 336 -14.21 10.49 17.90
C PHE A 336 -14.92 10.09 19.22
N PRO A 337 -14.21 10.06 20.36
CA PRO A 337 -14.88 9.99 21.66
C PRO A 337 -15.87 11.15 21.77
N ALA A 338 -17.14 10.87 22.09
CA ALA A 338 -18.17 11.91 22.15
C ALA A 338 -17.80 13.04 23.13
N ALA A 339 -17.05 12.74 24.19
CA ALA A 339 -16.50 13.73 25.12
C ALA A 339 -15.53 14.74 24.50
N ARG A 340 -14.92 14.43 23.35
CA ARG A 340 -14.07 15.38 22.59
C ARG A 340 -14.87 16.32 21.70
N LEU A 341 -16.05 15.89 21.24
CA LEU A 341 -16.95 16.70 20.43
C LEU A 341 -17.89 17.52 21.32
N TRP A 342 -18.30 16.97 22.47
CA TRP A 342 -19.14 17.60 23.47
C TRP A 342 -18.47 17.48 24.85
N PRO A 343 -17.61 18.44 25.23
CA PRO A 343 -16.95 18.48 26.53
C PRO A 343 -17.94 18.60 27.70
N ASP A 344 -19.08 19.26 27.45
CA ASP A 344 -20.21 19.31 28.36
C ASP A 344 -21.28 18.28 27.93
N PRO A 345 -21.57 17.26 28.76
CA PRO A 345 -22.58 16.25 28.48
C PRO A 345 -23.98 16.82 28.22
N ALA A 346 -24.31 17.99 28.77
CA ALA A 346 -25.61 18.63 28.62
C ALA A 346 -25.83 19.26 27.23
N VAL A 347 -24.76 19.46 26.46
CA VAL A 347 -24.80 20.07 25.11
C VAL A 347 -24.78 19.00 24.01
N ARG A 348 -24.62 17.73 24.38
CA ARG A 348 -24.67 16.61 23.45
C ARG A 348 -26.10 16.47 22.89
N PRO A 349 -26.28 16.47 21.55
CA PRO A 349 -27.58 16.19 20.96
C PRO A 349 -28.08 14.81 21.38
N ASP A 350 -29.37 14.70 21.66
CA ASP A 350 -30.02 13.40 21.87
C ASP A 350 -29.79 12.51 20.65
N THR A 351 -29.65 11.21 20.88
CA THR A 351 -29.51 10.22 19.81
C THR A 351 -30.66 10.39 18.82
N CYS A 352 -30.35 10.81 17.59
CA CYS A 352 -31.37 10.98 16.58
C CYS A 352 -32.01 9.63 16.26
N HIS A 353 -33.27 9.46 16.65
CA HIS A 353 -34.14 8.43 16.11
C HIS A 353 -34.91 9.03 14.93
N GLY A 354 -34.71 8.50 13.73
CA GLY A 354 -35.40 8.95 12.53
C GLY A 354 -35.25 7.98 11.37
N THR A 355 -36.26 7.93 10.52
CA THR A 355 -36.25 7.23 9.23
C THR A 355 -36.00 8.27 8.14
N ILE A 356 -35.08 7.98 7.21
CA ILE A 356 -34.78 8.87 6.09
C ILE A 356 -35.88 8.69 5.03
N GLU A 357 -36.75 9.68 4.87
CA GLU A 357 -37.66 9.77 3.72
C GLU A 357 -37.04 10.64 2.63
N PRO A 358 -36.87 10.12 1.40
CA PRO A 358 -36.41 10.94 0.27
C PRO A 358 -37.48 11.98 -0.08
N LEU A 359 -37.09 13.26 -0.13
CA LEU A 359 -37.97 14.33 -0.58
C LEU A 359 -38.37 14.07 -2.05
N ALA A 360 -39.63 13.74 -2.25
CA ALA A 360 -40.25 13.71 -3.56
C ALA A 360 -40.50 15.15 -4.04
N GLY A 361 -39.86 15.52 -5.15
CA GLY A 361 -40.42 16.52 -6.08
C GLY A 361 -39.63 17.82 -6.24
N THR A 362 -38.79 17.88 -7.26
CA THR A 362 -38.94 18.94 -8.27
C THR A 362 -39.08 18.24 -9.61
N GLU A 363 -40.31 18.24 -10.14
CA GLU A 363 -40.66 17.66 -11.43
C GLU A 363 -39.87 18.34 -12.56
N VAL A 364 -39.25 17.54 -13.42
CA VAL A 364 -39.16 17.88 -14.85
C VAL A 364 -39.69 16.69 -15.63
N ALA A 365 -40.91 16.90 -16.15
CA ALA A 365 -41.57 16.29 -17.31
C ALA A 365 -41.60 14.75 -17.43
N ALA A 366 -42.79 14.20 -17.19
CA ALA A 366 -43.16 12.83 -17.53
C ALA A 366 -43.35 12.61 -19.04
N ALA A 367 -42.82 11.50 -19.57
CA ALA A 367 -43.50 10.50 -20.41
C ALA A 367 -42.48 9.48 -20.99
N PRO A 368 -42.86 8.25 -21.38
CA PRO A 368 -44.04 7.46 -21.00
C PRO A 368 -43.65 6.11 -20.33
N GLU A 369 -44.64 5.54 -19.65
CA GLU A 369 -44.59 4.22 -19.04
C GLU A 369 -44.49 3.10 -20.09
N THR A 370 -43.30 2.55 -20.26
CA THR A 370 -43.11 1.12 -20.53
C THR A 370 -41.65 0.75 -20.23
N PRO A 371 -41.38 -0.15 -19.25
CA PRO A 371 -40.00 -0.58 -19.00
C PRO A 371 -39.51 -1.47 -20.16
N PRO A 372 -38.33 -1.19 -20.75
CA PRO A 372 -37.70 -2.16 -21.64
C PRO A 372 -37.25 -3.39 -20.83
N ALA A 373 -37.57 -4.57 -21.34
CA ALA A 373 -37.46 -5.89 -20.71
C ALA A 373 -36.02 -6.40 -20.42
N ALA A 374 -35.05 -5.54 -20.11
CA ALA A 374 -33.63 -5.93 -20.02
C ALA A 374 -33.05 -5.98 -18.60
N PHE A 375 -33.80 -5.68 -17.54
CA PHE A 375 -33.25 -5.62 -16.16
C PHE A 375 -33.88 -6.60 -15.15
N GLN A 376 -34.54 -7.67 -15.60
CA GLN A 376 -35.08 -8.73 -14.72
C GLN A 376 -34.18 -9.97 -14.56
N ASN A 377 -33.09 -10.12 -15.31
CA ASN A 377 -32.32 -11.37 -15.33
C ASN A 377 -30.98 -11.34 -14.58
N SER A 378 -30.89 -10.70 -13.40
CA SER A 378 -29.66 -10.82 -12.60
C SER A 378 -29.82 -10.84 -11.07
N MET A 379 -31.01 -11.18 -10.56
CA MET A 379 -31.21 -11.53 -9.14
C MET A 379 -31.75 -12.95 -8.88
N ASP A 380 -31.96 -13.78 -9.93
CA ASP A 380 -32.54 -15.14 -9.79
C ASP A 380 -31.54 -16.31 -9.87
N GLN A 381 -30.25 -16.10 -9.56
CA GLN A 381 -29.31 -17.22 -9.38
C GLN A 381 -28.57 -17.16 -8.04
N ARG A 382 -29.34 -17.36 -6.96
CA ARG A 382 -28.83 -17.94 -5.72
C ARG A 382 -29.56 -19.27 -5.49
N PRO A 383 -28.89 -20.43 -5.54
CA PRO A 383 -29.53 -21.68 -5.12
C PRO A 383 -29.83 -21.60 -3.63
N SER A 384 -31.12 -21.60 -3.28
CA SER A 384 -31.61 -21.84 -1.93
C SER A 384 -31.23 -23.25 -1.51
N ARG A 385 -30.43 -23.39 -0.45
CA ARG A 385 -30.08 -24.70 0.12
C ARG A 385 -31.21 -25.11 1.07
N ALA A 386 -32.09 -25.98 0.60
CA ALA A 386 -33.04 -26.70 1.44
C ALA A 386 -32.31 -27.59 2.47
N ALA A 387 -32.89 -27.72 3.66
CA ALA A 387 -32.45 -28.64 4.70
C ALA A 387 -32.57 -30.11 4.23
N PRO A 388 -31.62 -31.00 4.55
CA PRO A 388 -31.76 -32.41 4.24
C PRO A 388 -32.67 -33.12 5.26
N ALA A 389 -33.62 -33.91 4.74
CA ALA A 389 -34.38 -34.92 5.47
C ALA A 389 -33.51 -36.16 5.80
N PRO A 390 -33.91 -37.03 6.76
CA PRO A 390 -33.02 -38.01 7.38
C PRO A 390 -32.72 -39.22 6.47
N LEU A 391 -31.47 -39.68 6.50
CA LEU A 391 -31.00 -40.85 5.75
C LEU A 391 -31.36 -42.15 6.47
N SER A 392 -32.04 -43.04 5.74
CA SER A 392 -32.30 -44.43 6.13
C SER A 392 -31.08 -45.31 5.86
N VAL A 393 -30.80 -46.22 6.79
CA VAL A 393 -29.67 -47.16 6.80
C VAL A 393 -29.93 -48.34 5.87
N GLY A 394 -28.91 -48.76 5.12
CA GLY A 394 -28.85 -50.06 4.43
C GLY A 394 -27.42 -50.65 4.52
N PRO A 395 -27.27 -52.01 4.52
CA PRO A 395 -26.12 -52.70 5.13
C PRO A 395 -24.90 -52.90 4.20
N PRO A 396 -23.73 -53.34 4.73
CA PRO A 396 -22.43 -53.28 4.07
C PRO A 396 -22.05 -54.58 3.34
N GLU A 397 -21.23 -54.47 2.29
CA GLU A 397 -20.54 -55.61 1.65
C GLU A 397 -19.13 -55.21 1.11
N PRO A 398 -18.21 -56.18 0.91
CA PRO A 398 -16.82 -56.15 1.40
C PRO A 398 -15.75 -55.95 0.28
N PRO A 399 -14.42 -56.01 0.59
CA PRO A 399 -13.37 -55.34 -0.18
C PRO A 399 -12.63 -56.19 -1.25
N GLU A 400 -12.12 -55.47 -2.27
CA GLU A 400 -10.96 -55.65 -3.21
C GLU A 400 -10.55 -57.04 -3.76
N PRO A 401 -9.95 -57.07 -4.96
CA PRO A 401 -8.47 -57.20 -4.98
C PRO A 401 -7.73 -56.40 -6.08
N ALA A 402 -6.44 -56.19 -5.78
CA ALA A 402 -5.39 -55.49 -6.52
C ALA A 402 -4.68 -56.33 -7.62
N VAL A 403 -4.10 -55.66 -8.64
CA VAL A 403 -2.84 -55.95 -9.40
C VAL A 403 -2.58 -54.68 -10.27
N GLY A 404 -1.41 -54.08 -10.52
CA GLY A 404 0.01 -54.34 -10.27
C GLY A 404 0.83 -53.39 -11.18
N SER A 405 1.87 -52.78 -10.61
CA SER A 405 2.88 -51.79 -11.07
C SER A 405 3.61 -52.13 -12.40
N PRO A 406 4.42 -51.25 -13.08
CA PRO A 406 5.54 -50.48 -12.49
C PRO A 406 5.84 -49.03 -12.98
N ASP A 407 6.42 -48.24 -12.06
CA ASP A 407 7.17 -46.95 -12.20
C ASP A 407 8.50 -47.12 -12.99
N PRO A 408 9.45 -46.13 -13.16
CA PRO A 408 9.60 -44.73 -12.67
C PRO A 408 10.14 -43.77 -13.80
N PRO A 409 10.75 -42.57 -13.58
CA PRO A 409 11.07 -41.85 -12.33
C PRO A 409 10.77 -40.32 -12.25
N ALA A 410 10.67 -39.90 -10.99
CA ALA A 410 11.02 -38.61 -10.39
C ALA A 410 11.42 -37.42 -11.29
N ALA A 411 10.58 -36.38 -11.31
CA ALA A 411 11.02 -35.00 -11.56
C ALA A 411 10.96 -34.21 -10.24
N VAL A 412 12.15 -33.89 -9.75
CA VAL A 412 12.44 -33.04 -8.60
C VAL A 412 11.88 -31.64 -8.83
N GLY A 413 10.94 -31.19 -7.99
CA GLY A 413 10.61 -29.77 -7.88
C GLY A 413 11.78 -29.03 -7.22
N ARG A 414 12.64 -28.40 -8.03
CA ARG A 414 13.64 -27.43 -7.54
C ARG A 414 12.99 -26.04 -7.45
N GLY A 415 13.20 -25.37 -6.33
CA GLY A 415 12.70 -24.03 -6.02
C GLY A 415 13.29 -22.92 -6.91
N PRO A 416 12.95 -21.64 -6.63
CA PRO A 416 13.38 -20.49 -7.42
C PRO A 416 14.90 -20.36 -7.39
N LEU A 417 15.54 -20.20 -8.56
CA LEU A 417 16.97 -19.96 -8.64
C LEU A 417 17.35 -18.50 -8.30
N PRO A 418 18.58 -18.28 -7.80
CA PRO A 418 19.15 -16.99 -7.35
C PRO A 418 19.57 -16.08 -8.52
N PRO A 419 20.03 -14.84 -8.24
CA PRO A 419 20.28 -13.83 -9.27
C PRO A 419 21.46 -14.23 -10.17
N ALA A 420 21.21 -14.39 -11.47
CA ALA A 420 22.28 -14.44 -12.46
C ALA A 420 22.86 -13.03 -12.64
N ALA A 421 24.18 -12.96 -12.55
CA ALA A 421 25.00 -11.76 -12.58
C ALA A 421 24.71 -10.88 -13.81
N VAL A 422 24.54 -9.58 -13.55
CA VAL A 422 24.81 -8.53 -14.53
C VAL A 422 26.33 -8.48 -14.73
N PRO A 423 26.87 -8.47 -15.95
CA PRO A 423 28.31 -8.32 -16.14
C PRO A 423 28.73 -6.90 -15.72
N GLU A 424 29.70 -6.80 -14.83
CA GLU A 424 30.44 -5.56 -14.59
C GLU A 424 31.43 -5.29 -15.74
N ALA A 425 31.62 -3.98 -15.96
CA ALA A 425 32.69 -3.28 -16.67
C ALA A 425 32.63 -3.16 -18.21
N GLY A 426 32.32 -1.92 -18.63
CA GLY A 426 33.20 -1.19 -19.55
C GLY A 426 32.89 -1.28 -21.05
N ALA A 427 31.97 -0.46 -21.54
CA ALA A 427 32.08 0.23 -22.83
C ALA A 427 30.92 1.24 -22.98
N SER A 428 31.27 2.43 -23.45
CA SER A 428 30.36 3.50 -23.89
C SER A 428 29.07 3.01 -24.58
N ALA A 429 27.91 3.28 -23.99
CA ALA A 429 26.62 3.18 -24.65
C ALA A 429 25.61 4.16 -24.02
N GLU A 430 24.85 4.84 -24.87
CA GLU A 430 23.80 5.81 -24.53
C GLU A 430 22.78 5.31 -23.49
N PRO A 431 22.03 6.19 -22.81
CA PRO A 431 20.99 5.80 -21.87
C PRO A 431 20.01 4.81 -22.53
N ILE A 432 20.06 3.55 -22.10
CA ILE A 432 19.26 2.47 -22.64
C ILE A 432 17.78 2.81 -22.39
N ASP A 433 17.03 3.09 -23.46
CA ASP A 433 15.59 3.32 -23.37
C ASP A 433 14.92 2.06 -22.81
N LEU A 434 14.15 2.20 -21.71
CA LEU A 434 13.41 1.11 -21.06
C LEU A 434 12.54 0.32 -22.04
N GLY A 435 12.04 0.96 -23.12
CA GLY A 435 11.32 0.28 -24.18
C GLY A 435 12.19 -0.67 -25.00
N GLN A 436 13.44 -0.29 -25.29
CA GLN A 436 14.42 -1.14 -25.99
C GLN A 436 14.94 -2.26 -25.08
N ALA A 437 15.15 -1.98 -23.80
CA ALA A 437 15.54 -2.98 -22.82
C ALA A 437 14.45 -4.07 -22.66
N PHE A 438 13.17 -3.67 -22.61
CA PHE A 438 12.05 -4.61 -22.62
C PHE A 438 12.01 -5.46 -23.89
N LEU A 439 12.23 -4.84 -25.06
CA LEU A 439 12.24 -5.56 -26.34
C LEU A 439 13.39 -6.60 -26.39
N ALA A 440 14.56 -6.26 -25.87
CA ALA A 440 15.70 -7.18 -25.77
C ALA A 440 15.39 -8.35 -24.83
N TRP A 441 14.79 -8.08 -23.67
CA TRP A 441 14.34 -9.11 -22.73
C TRP A 441 13.28 -10.03 -23.32
N LEU A 442 12.28 -9.46 -24.02
CA LEU A 442 11.24 -10.22 -24.70
C LEU A 442 11.83 -11.14 -25.76
N LYS A 443 12.79 -10.64 -26.56
CA LYS A 443 13.51 -11.44 -27.55
C LYS A 443 14.26 -12.59 -26.89
N GLN A 444 15.04 -12.29 -25.83
CA GLN A 444 15.84 -13.27 -25.13
C GLN A 444 14.99 -14.39 -24.55
N GLY A 445 13.89 -14.04 -23.87
CA GLY A 445 13.02 -15.03 -23.24
C GLY A 445 12.22 -15.88 -24.24
N ILE A 446 11.97 -15.38 -25.45
CA ILE A 446 11.42 -16.21 -26.54
C ILE A 446 12.48 -17.18 -27.07
N VAL A 447 13.73 -16.73 -27.25
CA VAL A 447 14.82 -17.57 -27.77
C VAL A 447 15.27 -18.63 -26.77
N SER A 448 15.31 -18.30 -25.47
CA SER A 448 15.67 -19.25 -24.41
C SER A 448 14.54 -20.22 -24.07
N GLY A 449 13.30 -19.93 -24.48
CA GLY A 449 12.12 -20.71 -24.12
C GLY A 449 11.55 -20.41 -22.74
N ASP A 450 12.09 -19.42 -22.02
CA ASP A 450 11.65 -19.04 -20.67
C ASP A 450 10.27 -18.35 -20.69
N LEU A 451 9.94 -17.63 -21.78
CA LEU A 451 8.59 -17.15 -22.01
C LEU A 451 7.78 -18.19 -22.78
N ALA A 452 6.85 -18.83 -22.07
CA ALA A 452 5.88 -19.71 -22.70
C ALA A 452 5.03 -18.95 -23.75
N ILE A 453 4.95 -19.53 -24.96
CA ILE A 453 4.14 -19.03 -26.08
C ILE A 453 2.98 -19.99 -26.29
N ASN A 454 1.78 -19.47 -26.55
CA ASN A 454 0.58 -20.25 -26.90
C ASN A 454 0.07 -21.25 -25.85
N THR A 455 0.49 -21.15 -24.59
CA THR A 455 -0.04 -21.96 -23.48
C THR A 455 -1.18 -21.23 -22.75
N VAL A 456 -1.91 -21.94 -21.88
CA VAL A 456 -3.08 -21.41 -21.15
C VAL A 456 -2.76 -20.17 -20.31
N ASN A 457 -1.54 -20.09 -19.77
CA ASN A 457 -1.06 -18.98 -18.95
C ASN A 457 0.04 -18.15 -19.64
N ALA A 458 0.26 -18.35 -20.94
CA ALA A 458 1.26 -17.60 -21.69
C ALA A 458 0.95 -16.09 -21.66
N ARG A 459 2.02 -15.29 -21.69
CA ARG A 459 1.92 -13.83 -21.84
C ARG A 459 2.07 -13.38 -23.29
N VAL A 460 2.45 -14.32 -24.17
CA VAL A 460 2.64 -14.10 -25.60
C VAL A 460 1.85 -15.17 -26.36
N HIS A 461 1.02 -14.73 -27.29
CA HIS A 461 0.25 -15.62 -28.16
C HIS A 461 0.50 -15.27 -29.63
N ARG A 462 0.74 -16.28 -30.46
CA ARG A 462 0.71 -16.14 -31.92
C ARG A 462 -0.76 -16.15 -32.37
N VAL A 463 -1.20 -15.08 -33.00
CA VAL A 463 -2.53 -14.94 -33.60
C VAL A 463 -2.40 -14.86 -35.12
N ARG A 464 -3.50 -14.93 -35.87
CA ARG A 464 -3.45 -14.88 -37.35
C ARG A 464 -2.86 -13.56 -37.86
N GLU A 465 -3.12 -12.49 -37.12
CA GLU A 465 -2.78 -11.12 -37.44
C GLU A 465 -1.36 -10.73 -37.01
N GLY A 466 -0.64 -11.59 -36.25
CA GLY A 466 0.67 -11.24 -35.71
C GLY A 466 1.01 -11.93 -34.38
N MET A 467 1.62 -11.18 -33.48
CA MET A 467 1.97 -11.61 -32.12
C MET A 467 1.24 -10.72 -31.12
N LEU A 468 0.41 -11.33 -30.27
CA LEU A 468 -0.30 -10.67 -29.19
C LEU A 468 0.52 -10.71 -27.91
N ILE A 469 0.80 -9.53 -27.37
CA ILE A 469 1.53 -9.31 -26.13
C ILE A 469 0.51 -8.94 -25.03
N VAL A 470 0.29 -9.82 -24.05
CA VAL A 470 -0.78 -9.65 -23.04
C VAL A 470 -0.42 -8.57 -22.01
N SER A 471 -1.28 -7.56 -21.90
CA SER A 471 -1.11 -6.39 -21.03
C SER A 471 -2.16 -6.40 -19.91
N PRO A 472 -1.79 -6.07 -18.65
CA PRO A 472 -0.48 -5.59 -18.20
C PRO A 472 0.49 -6.71 -17.81
N GLY A 473 0.09 -7.98 -17.96
CA GLY A 473 0.80 -9.14 -17.41
C GLY A 473 2.28 -9.16 -17.76
N ILE A 474 2.63 -9.12 -19.04
CA ILE A 474 4.02 -9.22 -19.48
C ILE A 474 4.89 -8.05 -19.00
N PHE A 475 4.30 -6.85 -18.92
CA PHE A 475 5.01 -5.65 -18.51
C PHE A 475 5.28 -5.66 -17.01
N ARG A 476 4.37 -6.27 -16.21
CA ARG A 476 4.60 -6.52 -14.79
C ARG A 476 5.71 -7.55 -14.57
N ASP A 477 5.74 -8.60 -15.39
CA ASP A 477 6.75 -9.66 -15.28
C ASP A 477 8.16 -9.07 -15.52
N TYR A 478 8.34 -8.25 -16.57
CA TYR A 478 9.59 -7.52 -16.81
C TYR A 478 9.87 -6.43 -15.76
N ALA A 479 8.86 -5.64 -15.38
CA ALA A 479 8.98 -4.57 -14.38
C ALA A 479 9.50 -5.07 -13.03
N ASN A 480 9.04 -6.25 -12.61
CA ASN A 480 9.50 -6.89 -11.38
C ASN A 480 10.97 -7.29 -11.48
N ALA A 481 11.41 -7.82 -12.63
CA ALA A 481 12.81 -8.20 -12.87
C ALA A 481 13.74 -6.97 -13.00
N ALA A 482 13.26 -5.89 -13.63
CA ALA A 482 14.03 -4.68 -13.89
C ALA A 482 13.87 -3.59 -12.80
N GLN A 483 13.12 -3.86 -11.73
CA GLN A 483 12.75 -2.90 -10.68
C GLN A 483 12.23 -1.55 -11.22
N ALA A 484 11.44 -1.59 -12.29
CA ALA A 484 10.90 -0.40 -12.96
C ALA A 484 9.36 -0.40 -12.94
N PRO A 485 8.67 0.76 -12.90
CA PRO A 485 7.21 0.78 -12.96
C PRO A 485 6.69 0.30 -14.32
N TRP A 486 5.86 -0.75 -14.33
CA TRP A 486 5.35 -1.40 -15.55
C TRP A 486 4.65 -0.44 -16.52
N ALA A 487 3.98 0.59 -16.00
CA ALA A 487 3.30 1.60 -16.82
C ALA A 487 4.29 2.42 -17.67
N ASN A 488 5.49 2.71 -17.13
CA ASN A 488 6.53 3.43 -17.86
C ASN A 488 7.14 2.53 -18.95
N VAL A 489 7.37 1.25 -18.65
CA VAL A 489 7.84 0.27 -19.63
C VAL A 489 6.85 0.17 -20.80
N GLN A 490 5.56 0.02 -20.50
CA GLN A 490 4.52 -0.04 -21.52
C GLN A 490 4.44 1.25 -22.35
N LYS A 491 4.51 2.43 -21.72
CA LYS A 491 4.50 3.73 -22.42
C LYS A 491 5.72 3.89 -23.33
N ARG A 492 6.91 3.46 -22.88
CA ARG A 492 8.15 3.51 -23.67
C ARG A 492 8.11 2.52 -24.82
N PHE A 493 7.62 1.31 -24.61
CA PHE A 493 7.38 0.34 -25.69
C PHE A 493 6.41 0.88 -26.74
N GLN A 494 5.30 1.50 -26.32
CA GLN A 494 4.35 2.13 -27.25
C GLN A 494 4.96 3.28 -28.06
N LYS A 495 5.94 4.01 -27.51
CA LYS A 495 6.67 5.06 -28.25
C LYS A 495 7.53 4.50 -29.38
N LEU A 496 7.92 3.22 -29.33
CA LEU A 496 8.65 2.56 -30.42
C LEU A 496 7.77 2.32 -31.66
N ARG A 497 6.44 2.51 -31.55
CA ARG A 497 5.46 2.36 -32.65
C ARG A 497 5.54 1.00 -33.36
N LEU A 498 5.94 -0.04 -32.63
CA LEU A 498 5.99 -1.42 -33.13
C LEU A 498 4.62 -2.12 -33.04
N HIS A 499 3.68 -1.58 -32.26
CA HIS A 499 2.33 -2.14 -32.09
C HIS A 499 1.33 -1.54 -33.08
N ARG A 500 0.38 -2.36 -33.53
CA ARG A 500 -0.76 -1.96 -34.37
C ARG A 500 -1.88 -1.37 -33.50
N LYS A 501 -2.48 -0.29 -33.97
CA LYS A 501 -3.71 0.26 -33.38
C LYS A 501 -4.95 -0.45 -33.90
N THR A 502 -6.01 -0.52 -33.11
CA THR A 502 -7.33 -0.99 -33.53
C THR A 502 -7.90 -0.06 -34.62
N PRO A 503 -8.90 -0.51 -35.41
CA PRO A 503 -9.59 0.34 -36.38
C PRO A 503 -10.21 1.62 -35.77
N GLU A 504 -10.53 1.57 -34.47
CA GLU A 504 -11.07 2.68 -33.67
C GLU A 504 -9.98 3.61 -33.10
N GLY A 505 -8.69 3.32 -33.35
CA GLY A 505 -7.56 4.16 -32.93
C GLY A 505 -6.96 3.84 -31.55
N PHE A 506 -7.43 2.80 -30.87
CA PHE A 506 -6.91 2.37 -29.57
C PHE A 506 -5.64 1.50 -29.71
N ASN A 507 -4.76 1.54 -28.69
CA ASN A 507 -3.51 0.75 -28.69
C ASN A 507 -3.68 -0.69 -28.17
N ILE A 508 -4.82 -1.01 -27.53
CA ILE A 508 -5.07 -2.29 -26.87
C ILE A 508 -6.14 -3.04 -27.66
N TRP A 509 -5.80 -4.26 -28.08
CA TRP A 509 -6.69 -5.20 -28.72
C TRP A 509 -7.32 -6.14 -27.70
N THR A 510 -8.57 -6.51 -27.93
CA THR A 510 -9.29 -7.51 -27.14
C THR A 510 -9.46 -8.78 -27.98
N TYR A 511 -8.94 -9.89 -27.48
CA TYR A 511 -9.08 -11.23 -28.04
C TYR A 511 -9.86 -12.09 -27.07
N THR A 512 -10.56 -13.11 -27.57
CA THR A 512 -11.25 -14.11 -26.75
C THR A 512 -10.53 -15.44 -26.87
N VAL A 513 -10.20 -16.04 -25.73
CA VAL A 513 -9.71 -17.43 -25.65
C VAL A 513 -10.91 -18.34 -25.53
N VAL A 514 -11.13 -19.16 -26.55
CA VAL A 514 -12.21 -20.16 -26.59
C VAL A 514 -11.67 -21.48 -26.06
N GLY A 515 -11.93 -21.75 -24.77
CA GLY A 515 -11.70 -23.06 -24.16
C GLY A 515 -12.95 -23.94 -24.22
N GLU A 516 -12.78 -25.26 -24.08
CA GLU A 516 -13.87 -26.26 -24.17
C GLU A 516 -15.04 -26.02 -23.19
N ARG A 517 -14.79 -25.37 -22.04
CA ARG A 517 -15.79 -25.12 -21.00
C ARG A 517 -16.00 -23.64 -20.66
N ARG A 518 -15.06 -22.76 -20.99
CA ARG A 518 -15.07 -21.34 -20.58
C ARG A 518 -14.37 -20.47 -21.61
N THR A 519 -14.97 -19.32 -21.90
CA THR A 519 -14.35 -18.24 -22.69
C THR A 519 -13.72 -17.20 -21.75
N ARG A 520 -12.57 -16.65 -22.12
CA ARG A 520 -11.91 -15.56 -21.38
C ARG A 520 -11.45 -14.47 -22.33
N GLU A 521 -11.57 -13.21 -21.91
CA GLU A 521 -11.01 -12.08 -22.66
C GLU A 521 -9.54 -11.87 -22.31
N LEU A 522 -8.72 -11.69 -23.34
CA LEU A 522 -7.33 -11.25 -23.26
C LEU A 522 -7.23 -9.86 -23.86
N LYS A 523 -6.56 -8.96 -23.14
CA LYS A 523 -6.26 -7.60 -23.61
C LYS A 523 -4.76 -7.46 -23.80
N GLY A 524 -4.34 -6.90 -24.92
CA GLY A 524 -2.92 -6.86 -25.27
C GLY A 524 -2.58 -5.94 -26.43
N LEU A 525 -1.28 -5.78 -26.68
CA LEU A 525 -0.78 -5.07 -27.85
C LEU A 525 -0.48 -6.07 -28.96
N LEU A 526 -0.93 -5.77 -30.17
CA LEU A 526 -0.69 -6.61 -31.35
C LEU A 526 0.53 -6.10 -32.13
N VAL A 527 1.46 -6.98 -32.46
CA VAL A 527 2.60 -6.71 -33.34
C VAL A 527 2.39 -7.48 -34.63
N GLU A 528 2.17 -6.80 -35.75
CA GLU A 528 1.88 -7.43 -37.06
C GLU A 528 3.05 -8.30 -37.54
N ASP A 529 4.25 -7.71 -37.58
CA ASP A 529 5.47 -8.35 -38.06
C ASP A 529 6.43 -8.62 -36.90
N PRO A 530 6.24 -9.70 -36.10
CA PRO A 530 7.12 -9.99 -34.97
C PRO A 530 8.57 -10.23 -35.40
N GLU A 531 8.80 -10.79 -36.59
CA GLU A 531 10.13 -11.06 -37.13
C GLU A 531 10.90 -9.77 -37.46
N LYS A 532 10.20 -8.72 -37.91
CA LYS A 532 10.76 -7.39 -38.14
C LYS A 532 10.96 -6.62 -36.83
N ALA A 533 10.02 -6.76 -35.89
CA ALA A 533 10.07 -6.09 -34.60
C ALA A 533 11.16 -6.65 -33.66
N LEU A 534 11.46 -7.96 -33.72
CA LEU A 534 12.42 -8.61 -32.83
C LEU A 534 13.83 -8.78 -33.45
N LYS A 535 14.08 -8.29 -34.68
CA LYS A 535 15.33 -8.51 -35.45
C LYS A 535 15.59 -10.02 -35.75
N PRO A 536 16.41 -10.40 -36.76
CA PRO A 536 16.53 -11.80 -37.18
C PRO A 536 16.96 -12.74 -36.03
N GLY A 537 16.40 -13.96 -36.02
CA GLY A 537 16.73 -15.04 -35.08
C GLY A 537 15.57 -15.57 -34.22
N VAL A 538 14.33 -15.07 -34.38
CA VAL A 538 13.16 -15.54 -33.61
C VAL A 538 12.20 -16.28 -34.54
N THR A 539 12.08 -17.60 -34.38
CA THR A 539 11.06 -18.42 -35.05
C THR A 539 9.87 -18.62 -34.11
N LEU A 540 8.69 -18.12 -34.48
CA LEU A 540 7.47 -18.28 -33.67
C LEU A 540 6.70 -19.56 -34.06
N PRO A 541 6.04 -20.23 -33.09
CA PRO A 541 5.17 -21.38 -33.36
C PRO A 541 3.94 -20.99 -34.19
N PRO A 542 3.21 -21.95 -34.79
CA PRO A 542 2.00 -21.68 -35.57
C PRO A 542 0.91 -20.94 -34.75
N PRO A 543 -0.02 -20.22 -35.41
CA PRO A 543 -1.08 -19.47 -34.74
C PRO A 543 -1.92 -20.36 -33.80
N ASN A 544 -2.24 -19.84 -32.62
CA ASN A 544 -3.06 -20.55 -31.64
C ASN A 544 -4.53 -20.59 -32.11
N PRO A 545 -5.13 -21.78 -32.32
CA PRO A 545 -6.51 -21.89 -32.81
C PRO A 545 -7.56 -21.45 -31.78
N HIS A 546 -7.18 -21.36 -30.50
CA HIS A 546 -8.09 -21.00 -29.41
C HIS A 546 -8.17 -19.50 -29.14
N VAL A 547 -7.34 -18.67 -29.78
CA VAL A 547 -7.31 -17.21 -29.55
C VAL A 547 -7.88 -16.53 -30.80
N VAL A 548 -9.09 -15.98 -30.68
CA VAL A 548 -9.82 -15.34 -31.79
C VAL A 548 -10.05 -13.86 -31.46
N LEU A 549 -9.99 -13.00 -32.47
CA LEU A 549 -10.29 -11.58 -32.30
C LEU A 549 -11.74 -11.40 -31.86
N ALA A 550 -11.98 -10.60 -30.82
CA ALA A 550 -13.34 -10.31 -30.38
C ALA A 550 -14.00 -9.36 -31.40
N ASP A 551 -15.05 -9.80 -32.10
CA ASP A 551 -15.78 -8.96 -33.04
C ASP A 551 -16.38 -7.76 -32.31
N GLY A 552 -15.96 -6.56 -32.72
CA GLY A 552 -16.50 -5.30 -32.20
C GLY A 552 -18.01 -5.25 -32.47
N LYS A 553 -18.81 -5.18 -31.40
CA LYS A 553 -20.22 -4.81 -31.52
C LYS A 553 -20.29 -3.44 -32.21
N LYS A 554 -20.81 -3.40 -33.44
CA LYS A 554 -21.50 -2.21 -33.95
C LYS A 554 -22.74 -2.03 -33.08
N GLY A 555 -22.66 -1.10 -32.13
CA GLY A 555 -23.77 -0.59 -31.34
C GLY A 555 -23.71 0.91 -31.38
#